data_AF-A0A3C0KGS6-F1
#
_entry.id   AF-A0A3C0KGS6-F1
#
_cell.length_a   1.000
_cell.length_b   1.000
_cell.length_c   1.000
_cell.angle_alpha   90.00
_cell.angle_beta   90.00
_cell.angle_gamma   90.00
#
_symmetry.space_group_name_H-M   'P 1'
#
loop_
_entity.id
_entity.type
_entity.pdbx_description
1 polymer ?
#
loop_
_entity_poly.entity_id
_entity_poly.type
_entity_poly.pdbx_seq_one_letter_code
_entity_poly.pdbx_strand_id
1 'polypeptide(L)'
;MLAMQPRAWLPENLESPVAKREIILTTGLSGLLCSAAVLRIAGLQEGAAFWAVVLLCTGLILLAMHLQLQGRQVRRGWEVDFQQGRLTPVGLAQRETIRIDPAEHSLGCYPAATRETGASFLLELRHVRRGPVAALTEVHLTSRHFQQNLRILDRCVDTLAERLQIRRSGAPLPVDNAPQAAD
;
A
#
# COMPACT_ATOMS: atom_id res chain seq x y z
N MET A 1 -10.89 -23.06 -13.77
CA MET A 1 -9.70 -23.04 -12.88
C MET A 1 -9.11 -21.64 -12.95
N LEU A 2 -9.29 -20.83 -11.90
CA LEU A 2 -8.66 -19.49 -11.83
C LEU A 2 -7.16 -19.69 -11.64
N ALA A 3 -6.35 -19.09 -12.52
CA ALA A 3 -4.89 -19.12 -12.41
C ALA A 3 -4.46 -18.49 -11.08
N MET A 4 -4.08 -19.33 -10.12
CA MET A 4 -3.62 -18.88 -8.81
C MET A 4 -2.28 -18.17 -9.00
N GLN A 5 -2.21 -16.86 -8.68
CA GLN A 5 -0.97 -16.10 -8.83
C GLN A 5 0.12 -16.72 -7.95
N PRO A 6 1.24 -17.23 -8.49
CA PRO A 6 2.23 -17.96 -7.70
C PRO A 6 2.97 -17.08 -6.69
N ARG A 7 2.88 -15.75 -6.87
CA ARG A 7 3.58 -14.76 -6.07
C ARG A 7 2.65 -13.62 -5.68
N ALA A 8 2.86 -13.06 -4.49
CA ALA A 8 2.20 -11.85 -4.03
C ALA A 8 3.22 -10.84 -3.52
N TRP A 9 2.89 -9.57 -3.67
CA TRP A 9 3.66 -8.47 -3.10
C TRP A 9 2.97 -7.99 -1.82
N LEU A 10 3.74 -7.94 -0.73
CA LEU A 10 3.33 -7.38 0.55
C LEU A 10 4.13 -6.10 0.80
N PRO A 11 3.53 -4.90 0.68
CA PRO A 11 4.23 -3.67 1.00
C PRO A 11 4.55 -3.61 2.51
N GLU A 12 5.61 -2.92 2.88
CA GLU A 12 5.98 -2.69 4.28
C GLU A 12 4.87 -1.90 5.02
N ASN A 13 4.25 -0.95 4.32
CA ASN A 13 3.12 -0.16 4.83
C ASN A 13 1.95 -0.28 3.85
N LEU A 14 0.81 -0.76 4.35
CA LEU A 14 -0.46 -0.78 3.65
C LEU A 14 -1.35 0.30 4.25
N GLU A 15 -1.28 1.48 3.67
CA GLU A 15 -2.27 2.53 3.94
C GLU A 15 -3.53 2.25 3.11
N SER A 16 -4.69 2.22 3.77
CA SER A 16 -5.99 2.40 3.11
C SER A 16 -5.85 3.53 2.10
N PRO A 17 -6.15 3.31 0.80
CA PRO A 17 -5.65 4.12 -0.27
C PRO A 17 -5.90 5.59 0.03
N VAL A 18 -4.77 6.30 0.10
CA VAL A 18 -4.62 7.75 0.04
C VAL A 18 -5.17 8.22 -1.30
N ALA A 19 -6.49 8.07 -1.47
CA ALA A 19 -7.29 8.50 -2.61
C ALA A 19 -7.28 10.04 -2.75
N LYS A 20 -6.60 10.76 -1.86
CA LYS A 20 -6.41 12.21 -1.97
C LYS A 20 -5.27 12.63 -2.90
N ARG A 21 -4.24 11.80 -3.13
CA ARG A 21 -3.04 12.27 -3.85
C ARG A 21 -3.13 12.12 -5.38
N GLU A 22 -3.83 11.11 -5.89
CA GLU A 22 -4.03 10.92 -7.33
C GLU A 22 -5.19 11.76 -7.91
N ILE A 23 -6.24 12.04 -7.13
CA ILE A 23 -7.41 12.81 -7.62
C ILE A 23 -7.07 14.30 -7.82
N ILE A 24 -6.18 14.87 -7.01
CA ILE A 24 -5.79 16.28 -7.14
C ILE A 24 -4.87 16.50 -8.37
N LEU A 25 -3.99 15.53 -8.67
CA LEU A 25 -3.05 15.63 -9.80
C LEU A 25 -3.72 15.38 -11.15
N THR A 26 -4.67 14.45 -11.24
CA THR A 26 -5.37 14.16 -12.49
C THR A 26 -6.41 15.22 -12.86
N THR A 27 -7.10 15.82 -11.87
CA THR A 27 -8.10 16.87 -12.10
C THR A 27 -7.47 18.22 -12.45
N GLY A 28 -6.26 18.51 -11.96
CA GLY A 28 -5.52 19.73 -12.33
C GLY A 28 -4.94 19.68 -13.76
N LEU A 29 -4.48 18.51 -14.21
CA LEU A 29 -3.88 18.35 -15.55
C LEU A 29 -4.90 18.44 -16.68
N SER A 30 -6.11 17.92 -16.46
CA SER A 30 -7.20 17.93 -17.46
C SER A 30 -7.74 19.35 -17.72
N GLY A 31 -7.87 20.17 -16.67
CA GLY A 31 -8.26 21.59 -16.82
C GLY A 31 -7.24 22.42 -17.61
N LEU A 32 -5.96 22.08 -17.51
CA LEU A 32 -4.87 22.82 -18.13
C LEU A 32 -4.63 22.42 -19.61
N LEU A 33 -4.89 21.17 -19.96
CA LEU A 33 -4.90 20.72 -21.36
C LEU A 33 -6.09 21.31 -22.15
N CYS A 34 -7.26 21.47 -21.52
CA CYS A 34 -8.41 22.12 -22.15
C CYS A 34 -8.15 23.61 -22.47
N SER A 35 -7.42 24.34 -21.61
CA SER A 35 -7.10 25.75 -21.87
C SER A 35 -6.06 25.93 -22.97
N ALA A 36 -5.06 25.04 -23.08
CA ALA A 36 -4.11 25.05 -24.19
C ALA A 36 -4.76 24.71 -25.55
N ALA A 37 -5.75 23.82 -25.58
CA ALA A 37 -6.50 23.49 -26.79
C ALA A 37 -7.37 24.67 -27.27
N VAL A 38 -8.02 25.39 -26.34
CA VAL A 38 -8.85 26.57 -26.66
C VAL A 38 -8.00 27.73 -27.19
N LEU A 39 -6.81 27.98 -26.63
CA LEU A 39 -5.88 28.99 -27.18
C LEU A 39 -5.41 28.65 -28.60
N ARG A 40 -5.25 27.36 -28.90
CA ARG A 40 -4.81 26.89 -30.22
C ARG A 40 -5.89 27.06 -31.29
N ILE A 41 -7.17 26.91 -30.91
CA ILE A 41 -8.33 27.16 -31.79
C ILE A 41 -8.53 28.67 -32.02
N ALA A 42 -8.16 29.52 -31.06
CA ALA A 42 -8.30 30.97 -31.13
C ALA A 42 -7.22 31.71 -31.95
N GLY A 43 -6.26 31.00 -32.57
CA GLY A 43 -5.30 31.58 -33.51
C GLY A 43 -4.18 32.45 -32.91
N LEU A 44 -4.03 32.48 -31.57
CA LEU A 44 -3.00 33.23 -30.86
C LEU A 44 -1.68 32.41 -30.81
N GLN A 45 -1.01 32.27 -31.95
CA GLN A 45 0.18 31.41 -32.08
C GLN A 45 1.51 32.10 -31.69
N GLU A 46 1.56 33.43 -31.55
CA GLU A 46 2.85 34.17 -31.46
C GLU A 46 2.90 35.20 -30.31
N GLY A 47 2.24 34.92 -29.19
CA GLY A 47 2.22 35.81 -28.01
C GLY A 47 3.03 35.26 -26.83
N ALA A 48 3.54 36.16 -25.98
CA ALA A 48 4.15 35.79 -24.69
C ALA A 48 3.22 34.91 -23.82
N ALA A 49 1.90 35.04 -23.99
CA ALA A 49 0.90 34.19 -23.35
C ALA A 49 0.99 32.71 -23.77
N PHE A 50 1.32 32.41 -25.03
CA PHE A 50 1.52 31.03 -25.49
C PHE A 50 2.73 30.40 -24.79
N TRP A 51 3.85 31.11 -24.74
CA TRP A 51 5.06 30.65 -24.05
C TRP A 51 4.86 30.51 -22.54
N ALA A 52 4.09 31.41 -21.91
CA ALA A 52 3.72 31.28 -20.50
C ALA A 52 2.95 29.99 -20.22
N VAL A 53 2.00 29.62 -21.08
CA VAL A 53 1.23 28.38 -20.95
C VAL A 53 2.12 27.15 -21.18
N VAL A 54 3.00 27.17 -22.18
CA VAL A 54 3.94 26.06 -22.44
C VAL A 54 4.88 25.84 -21.26
N LEU A 55 5.44 26.91 -20.67
CA LEU A 55 6.30 26.82 -19.49
C LEU A 55 5.55 26.30 -18.26
N LEU A 56 4.31 26.75 -18.05
CA LEU A 56 3.46 26.28 -16.96
C LEU A 56 3.15 24.77 -17.10
N CYS A 57 2.77 24.32 -18.30
CA CYS A 57 2.57 22.90 -18.62
C CYS A 57 3.84 22.08 -18.34
N THR A 58 5.00 22.56 -18.80
CA THR A 58 6.28 21.86 -18.63
C THR A 58 6.66 21.76 -17.15
N GLY A 59 6.47 22.83 -16.38
CA GLY A 59 6.69 22.82 -14.93
C GLY A 59 5.78 21.84 -14.20
N LEU A 60 4.51 21.75 -14.59
CA LEU A 60 3.57 20.78 -14.02
C LEU A 60 3.90 19.33 -14.41
N ILE A 61 4.37 19.07 -15.63
CA ILE A 61 4.84 17.75 -16.06
C ILE A 61 6.09 17.35 -15.26
N LEU A 62 7.07 18.25 -15.10
CA LEU A 62 8.27 17.97 -14.32
C LEU A 62 7.95 17.77 -12.84
N LEU A 63 7.02 18.55 -12.28
CA LEU A 63 6.55 18.38 -10.91
C LEU A 63 5.80 17.06 -10.75
N ALA A 64 4.91 16.69 -11.68
CA ALA A 64 4.22 15.42 -11.69
C ALA A 64 5.21 14.26 -11.82
N MET A 65 6.21 14.36 -12.70
CA MET A 65 7.27 13.38 -12.87
C MET A 65 8.14 13.27 -11.61
N HIS A 66 8.49 14.39 -10.98
CA HIS A 66 9.24 14.41 -9.72
C HIS A 66 8.43 13.79 -8.57
N LEU A 67 7.15 14.12 -8.46
CA LEU A 67 6.23 13.51 -7.49
C LEU A 67 5.98 12.03 -7.79
N GLN A 68 5.97 11.62 -9.05
CA GLN A 68 5.85 10.24 -9.49
C GLN A 68 7.14 9.46 -9.29
N LEU A 69 8.31 10.10 -9.40
CA LEU A 69 9.62 9.52 -9.06
C LEU A 69 9.78 9.41 -7.53
N GLN A 70 9.33 10.41 -6.78
CA GLN A 70 9.20 10.33 -5.32
C GLN A 70 8.14 9.31 -4.89
N GLY A 71 7.09 9.11 -5.70
CA GLY A 71 6.02 8.12 -5.52
C GLY A 71 6.41 6.71 -5.97
N ARG A 72 7.40 6.58 -6.87
CA ARG A 72 8.25 5.38 -7.04
C ARG A 72 9.20 5.28 -5.85
N GLN A 73 8.68 5.49 -4.64
CA GLN A 73 9.30 4.98 -3.44
C GLN A 73 9.67 3.53 -3.72
N VAL A 74 10.96 3.26 -3.53
CA VAL A 74 11.56 1.93 -3.48
C VAL A 74 10.49 0.96 -2.99
N ARG A 75 10.10 -0.02 -3.80
CA ARG A 75 9.14 -1.05 -3.38
C ARG A 75 9.73 -1.71 -2.13
N ARG A 76 9.33 -1.25 -0.95
CA ARG A 76 9.77 -1.74 0.34
C ARG A 76 8.74 -2.70 0.86
N GLY A 77 9.16 -3.91 1.20
CA GLY A 77 8.25 -4.96 1.61
C GLY A 77 8.80 -6.34 1.26
N TRP A 78 7.89 -7.29 1.13
CA TRP A 78 8.19 -8.69 0.93
C TRP A 78 7.51 -9.22 -0.33
N GLU A 79 8.29 -9.88 -1.18
CA GLU A 79 7.75 -10.74 -2.21
C GLU A 79 7.54 -12.14 -1.62
N VAL A 80 6.29 -12.60 -1.65
CA VAL A 80 5.88 -13.91 -1.17
C VAL A 80 5.80 -14.85 -2.36
N ASP A 81 6.61 -15.91 -2.36
CA ASP A 81 6.51 -17.02 -3.29
C ASP A 81 5.78 -18.18 -2.60
N PHE A 82 4.53 -18.43 -3.01
CA PHE A 82 3.68 -19.46 -2.41
C PHE A 82 4.08 -20.87 -2.83
N GLN A 83 4.69 -21.03 -4.01
CA GLN A 83 5.12 -22.34 -4.48
C GLN A 83 6.37 -22.81 -3.76
N GLN A 84 7.30 -21.88 -3.50
CA GLN A 84 8.55 -22.18 -2.81
C GLN A 84 8.48 -21.98 -1.29
N GLY A 85 7.40 -21.38 -0.78
CA GLY A 85 7.27 -20.99 0.63
C GLY A 85 8.39 -20.03 1.02
N ARG A 86 8.57 -18.94 0.27
CA ARG A 86 9.73 -18.05 0.41
C ARG A 86 9.31 -16.59 0.54
N LEU A 87 9.94 -15.85 1.45
CA LEU A 87 9.77 -14.41 1.61
C LEU A 87 11.07 -13.70 1.23
N THR A 88 11.04 -12.97 0.12
CA THR A 88 12.20 -12.22 -0.36
C THR A 88 12.02 -10.75 0.01
N PRO A 89 12.94 -10.14 0.78
CA PRO A 89 12.88 -8.72 1.08
C PRO A 89 13.21 -7.92 -0.18
N VAL A 90 12.36 -6.95 -0.51
CA VAL A 90 12.60 -5.99 -1.61
C VAL A 90 12.67 -4.62 -0.97
N GLY A 91 13.76 -3.88 -1.21
CA GLY A 91 13.96 -2.54 -0.65
C GLY A 91 14.21 -2.49 0.87
N LEU A 92 14.17 -3.62 1.57
CA LEU A 92 14.47 -3.75 3.00
C LEU A 92 15.94 -4.13 3.17
N ALA A 93 16.81 -3.12 3.35
CA ALA A 93 18.23 -3.34 3.59
C ALA A 93 18.44 -4.20 4.86
N GLN A 94 19.46 -5.06 4.86
CA GLN A 94 19.85 -5.92 5.99
C GLN A 94 18.85 -7.04 6.36
N ARG A 95 17.82 -7.30 5.54
CA ARG A 95 16.97 -8.48 5.71
C ARG A 95 17.39 -9.58 4.75
N GLU A 96 17.41 -10.80 5.26
CA GLU A 96 17.67 -11.99 4.46
C GLU A 96 16.37 -12.58 3.93
N THR A 97 16.51 -13.40 2.89
CA THR A 97 15.38 -14.20 2.43
C THR A 97 15.02 -15.25 3.47
N ILE A 98 13.75 -15.34 3.83
CA ILE A 98 13.25 -16.32 4.77
C ILE A 98 12.59 -17.48 4.00
N ARG A 99 12.97 -18.70 4.35
CA ARG A 99 12.25 -19.90 3.93
C ARG A 99 11.22 -20.25 4.99
N ILE A 100 9.97 -20.36 4.57
CA ILE A 100 8.85 -20.70 5.43
C ILE A 100 8.82 -22.21 5.60
N ASP A 101 8.83 -22.64 6.85
CA ASP A 101 8.57 -24.01 7.27
C ASP A 101 7.18 -24.09 7.94
N PRO A 102 6.21 -24.83 7.36
CA PRO A 102 4.88 -25.04 7.93
C PRO A 102 4.81 -25.56 9.37
N ALA A 103 5.79 -26.36 9.79
CA ALA A 103 5.83 -26.92 11.15
C ALA A 103 6.39 -25.92 12.17
N GLU A 104 7.27 -25.02 11.71
CA GLU A 104 8.01 -24.10 12.57
C GLU A 104 7.53 -22.64 12.50
N HIS A 105 6.71 -22.30 11.50
CA HIS A 105 6.24 -20.94 11.29
C HIS A 105 4.73 -20.80 11.42
N SER A 106 4.32 -19.60 11.81
CA SER A 106 2.94 -19.17 11.87
C SER A 106 2.82 -17.71 11.46
N LEU A 107 1.65 -17.33 10.96
CA LEU A 107 1.33 -15.96 10.57
C LEU A 107 0.45 -15.31 11.64
N GLY A 108 0.84 -14.15 12.17
CA GLY A 108 0.01 -13.42 13.12
C GLY A 108 -0.25 -11.98 12.70
N CYS A 109 -1.37 -11.44 13.13
CA CYS A 109 -1.75 -10.05 12.93
C CYS A 109 -2.10 -9.47 14.29
N TYR A 110 -1.34 -8.47 14.73
CA TYR A 110 -1.44 -7.91 16.07
C TYR A 110 -1.74 -6.42 16.01
N PRO A 111 -2.49 -5.85 16.96
CA PRO A 111 -2.60 -4.41 17.10
C PRO A 111 -1.20 -3.80 17.27
N ALA A 112 -0.89 -2.81 16.44
CA ALA A 112 0.28 -1.95 16.60
C ALA A 112 -0.16 -0.60 17.22
N ALA A 113 0.75 0.37 17.30
CA ALA A 113 0.48 1.64 17.96
C ALA A 113 -0.76 2.35 17.39
N THR A 114 -1.71 2.69 18.25
CA THR A 114 -2.89 3.48 17.87
C THR A 114 -2.46 4.88 17.44
N ARG A 115 -2.99 5.37 16.31
CA ARG A 115 -2.80 6.76 15.87
C ARG A 115 -4.08 7.55 16.17
N GLU A 116 -3.99 8.86 16.30
CA GLU A 116 -5.15 9.73 16.56
C GLU A 116 -6.31 9.50 15.56
N THR A 117 -5.99 9.12 14.31
CA THR A 117 -6.97 8.96 13.23
C THR A 117 -7.39 7.49 12.95
N GLY A 118 -6.95 6.52 13.76
CA GLY A 118 -7.29 5.10 13.53
C GLY A 118 -6.38 4.09 14.24
N ALA A 119 -6.51 2.82 13.85
CA ALA A 119 -5.69 1.75 14.41
C ALA A 119 -4.73 1.18 13.36
N SER A 120 -3.55 0.78 13.82
CA SER A 120 -2.56 0.07 13.02
C SER A 120 -2.52 -1.40 13.44
N PHE A 121 -2.23 -2.27 12.48
CA PHE A 121 -2.07 -3.70 12.70
C PHE A 121 -0.78 -4.16 12.05
N LEU A 122 0.03 -4.92 12.77
CA LEU A 122 1.26 -5.47 12.25
C LEU A 122 1.07 -6.95 11.89
N LEU A 123 1.22 -7.25 10.60
CA LEU A 123 1.33 -8.60 10.09
C LEU A 123 2.76 -9.10 10.32
N GLU A 124 2.92 -10.21 11.03
CA GLU A 124 4.20 -10.79 11.39
C GLU A 124 4.29 -12.27 11.02
N LEU A 125 5.44 -12.66 10.48
CA LEU A 125 5.85 -14.05 10.49
C LEU A 125 6.46 -14.37 11.86
N ARG A 126 6.03 -15.47 12.46
CA ARG A 126 6.45 -15.90 13.79
C ARG A 126 6.92 -17.35 13.75
N HIS A 127 7.89 -17.66 14.57
CA HIS A 127 8.30 -19.02 14.86
C HIS A 127 7.47 -19.55 16.03
N VAL A 128 6.96 -20.78 15.93
CA VAL A 128 6.08 -21.43 16.92
C VAL A 128 6.56 -21.27 18.36
N ARG A 129 7.87 -21.43 18.57
CA ARG A 129 8.49 -21.45 19.91
C ARG A 129 9.35 -20.23 20.23
N ARG A 130 9.79 -19.48 19.21
CA ARG A 130 10.80 -18.41 19.37
C ARG A 130 10.18 -17.02 19.28
N GLY A 131 8.92 -16.92 18.85
CA GLY A 131 8.23 -15.64 18.72
C GLY A 131 8.46 -14.99 17.36
N PRO A 132 8.43 -13.65 17.26
CA PRO A 132 8.48 -12.94 15.98
C PRO A 132 9.80 -13.19 15.22
N VAL A 133 9.68 -13.45 13.92
CA VAL A 133 10.80 -13.66 12.99
C VAL A 133 10.94 -12.45 12.07
N ALA A 134 9.83 -11.96 11.53
CA ALA A 134 9.83 -10.81 10.63
C ALA A 134 8.51 -10.05 10.65
N ALA A 135 8.60 -8.72 10.72
CA ALA A 135 7.51 -7.81 10.41
C ALA A 135 7.30 -7.77 8.89
N LEU A 136 6.11 -8.15 8.41
CA LEU A 136 5.78 -8.24 6.99
C LEU A 136 5.17 -6.95 6.47
N THR A 137 4.07 -6.52 7.08
CA THR A 137 3.29 -5.38 6.64
C THR A 137 2.61 -4.72 7.83
N GLU A 138 2.75 -3.41 7.97
CA GLU A 138 1.93 -2.59 8.84
C GLU A 138 0.70 -2.11 8.06
N VAL A 139 -0.50 -2.40 8.56
CA VAL A 139 -1.78 -2.06 7.95
C VAL A 139 -2.43 -0.93 8.75
N HIS A 140 -2.69 0.19 8.09
CA HIS A 140 -3.38 1.32 8.70
C HIS A 140 -4.85 1.35 8.32
N LEU A 141 -5.73 1.18 9.32
CA LEU A 141 -7.16 1.26 9.15
C LEU A 141 -7.69 2.60 9.66
N THR A 142 -8.38 3.32 8.79
CA THR A 142 -9.11 4.54 9.16
C THR A 142 -10.38 4.21 9.92
N SER A 143 -10.87 5.14 10.74
CA SER A 143 -12.15 5.01 11.46
C SER A 143 -13.35 4.78 10.53
N ARG A 144 -13.33 5.36 9.33
CA ARG A 144 -14.37 5.13 8.32
C ARG A 144 -14.32 3.67 7.82
N HIS A 145 -15.45 2.97 7.91
CA HIS A 145 -15.58 1.55 7.56
C HIS A 145 -14.63 0.61 8.34
N PHE A 146 -14.16 1.02 9.52
CA PHE A 146 -13.20 0.26 10.33
C PHE A 146 -13.58 -1.21 10.47
N GLN A 147 -14.83 -1.48 10.80
CA GLN A 147 -15.38 -2.82 11.00
C GLN A 147 -15.32 -3.71 9.75
N GLN A 148 -15.69 -3.14 8.60
CA GLN A 148 -15.63 -3.85 7.33
C GLN A 148 -14.18 -4.12 6.92
N ASN A 149 -13.31 -3.13 7.06
CA ASN A 149 -11.90 -3.24 6.72
C ASN A 149 -11.18 -4.23 7.64
N LEU A 150 -11.55 -4.30 8.92
CA LEU A 150 -11.02 -5.28 9.87
C LEU A 150 -11.40 -6.71 9.46
N ARG A 151 -12.65 -6.96 9.04
CA ARG A 151 -13.08 -8.29 8.54
C ARG A 151 -12.36 -8.68 7.24
N ILE A 152 -12.13 -7.70 6.35
CA ILE A 152 -11.35 -7.92 5.11
C ILE A 152 -9.91 -8.28 5.49
N LEU A 153 -9.29 -7.52 6.39
CA LEU A 153 -7.95 -7.80 6.88
C LEU A 153 -7.86 -9.21 7.49
N ASP A 154 -8.79 -9.59 8.36
CA ASP A 154 -8.84 -10.91 8.99
C ASP A 154 -8.89 -12.03 7.94
N ARG A 155 -9.78 -11.90 6.95
CA ARG A 155 -9.90 -12.86 5.84
C ARG A 155 -8.64 -12.89 4.96
N CYS A 156 -7.99 -11.75 4.73
CA CYS A 156 -6.74 -11.68 3.99
C CYS A 156 -5.62 -12.41 4.74
N VAL A 157 -5.56 -12.29 6.07
CA VAL A 157 -4.60 -13.03 6.91
C VAL A 157 -4.87 -14.53 6.82
N ASP A 158 -6.13 -14.96 6.93
CA ASP A 158 -6.49 -16.38 6.81
C ASP A 158 -6.11 -16.94 5.43
N THR A 159 -6.45 -16.20 4.36
CA THR A 159 -6.12 -16.59 2.99
C THR A 159 -4.60 -16.65 2.78
N LEU A 160 -3.85 -15.71 3.37
CA LEU A 160 -2.39 -15.71 3.26
C LEU A 160 -1.78 -16.90 4.01
N ALA A 161 -2.26 -17.20 5.22
CA ALA A 161 -1.83 -18.35 6.01
C ALA A 161 -2.12 -19.67 5.28
N GLU A 162 -3.34 -19.82 4.74
CA GLU A 162 -3.77 -20.99 3.95
C GLU A 162 -2.87 -21.18 2.72
N ARG A 163 -2.62 -20.10 1.97
CA ARG A 163 -1.78 -20.16 0.76
C ARG A 163 -0.31 -20.42 1.06
N LEU A 164 0.18 -19.98 2.21
CA LEU A 164 1.52 -20.30 2.71
C LEU A 164 1.59 -21.69 3.36
N GLN A 165 0.45 -22.37 3.52
CA GLN A 165 0.31 -23.65 4.23
C GLN A 165 0.84 -23.61 5.66
N ILE A 166 0.77 -22.45 6.31
CA ILE A 166 1.20 -22.26 7.69
C ILE A 166 0.00 -21.96 8.56
N ARG A 167 0.10 -22.26 9.85
CA ARG A 167 -0.98 -21.92 10.77
C ARG A 167 -1.07 -20.42 11.03
N ARG A 168 -2.26 -19.96 11.37
CA ARG A 168 -2.46 -18.64 11.95
C ARG A 168 -2.07 -18.66 13.44
N SER A 169 -1.46 -17.58 13.91
CA SER A 169 -1.15 -17.30 15.31
C SER A 169 -1.87 -16.03 15.77
N GLY A 170 -2.33 -16.04 17.02
CA GLY A 170 -3.15 -14.96 17.58
C GLY A 170 -4.65 -15.21 17.42
N ALA A 171 -5.45 -14.48 18.18
CA ALA A 171 -6.91 -14.53 18.09
C ALA A 171 -7.40 -13.85 16.80
N PRO A 172 -8.63 -14.16 16.34
CA PRO A 172 -9.35 -13.33 15.38
C PRO A 172 -9.28 -11.85 15.78
N LEU A 173 -9.11 -10.95 14.81
CA LEU A 173 -9.05 -9.53 15.13
C LEU A 173 -10.38 -9.09 15.75
N PRO A 174 -10.36 -8.41 16.91
CA PRO A 174 -11.57 -8.10 17.65
C PRO A 174 -12.43 -7.13 16.86
N VAL A 175 -13.57 -7.63 16.36
CA VAL A 175 -14.55 -6.84 15.63
C VAL A 175 -15.25 -5.85 16.57
N ASP A 176 -15.29 -6.07 17.88
CA ASP A 176 -16.14 -5.24 18.77
C ASP A 176 -15.46 -4.00 19.38
N ASN A 177 -14.15 -3.81 19.18
CA ASN A 177 -13.41 -2.66 19.74
C ASN A 177 -12.96 -1.69 18.65
N ALA A 178 -13.89 -0.89 18.13
CA ALA A 178 -13.51 0.30 17.36
C ALA A 178 -12.79 1.30 18.28
N PRO A 179 -11.71 1.96 17.83
CA PRO A 179 -11.21 3.13 18.53
C PRO A 179 -12.34 4.17 18.57
N GLN A 180 -12.80 4.52 19.77
CA GLN A 180 -13.73 5.63 19.96
C GLN A 180 -13.08 6.88 19.35
N ALA A 181 -13.75 7.47 18.36
CA ALA A 181 -13.39 8.80 17.91
C ALA A 181 -13.53 9.71 19.14
N ALA A 182 -12.45 10.38 19.53
CA ALA A 182 -12.58 11.51 20.41
C ALA A 182 -13.33 12.59 19.61
N ASP A 183 -14.53 12.95 20.11
CA ASP A 183 -15.37 14.04 19.59
C ASP A 183 -14.67 15.41 19.70
#